data_AF-A0A946FMN7-F1
#
_entry.id   AF-A0A946FMN7-F1
#
_cell.length_a   1.000
_cell.length_b   1.000
_cell.length_c   1.000
_cell.angle_alpha   90.00
_cell.angle_beta   90.00
_cell.angle_gamma   90.00
#
_symmetry.space_group_name_H-M   'P 1'
#
loop_
_entity.id
_entity.type
_entity.pdbx_description
1 polymer ?
#
loop_
_entity_poly.entity_id
_entity_poly.type
_entity_poly.pdbx_seq_one_letter_code
_entity_poly.pdbx_strand_id
1 'polypeptide(L)'
;AVTSFILGMGMTVTAAYIFLAIILAPALIKVGMNPMAVHMFVLYWGMLSFITPPVALAAFAASSVAKCQPMETGFEAMRIGTVIYFIPFFFVFNPALLLQGSFVEVSIVCATALVGILLVSAGLQGWLVGLGSLGTGFMSYIGRFSLGIGGLTLAAPGGGMLGLDHTTLLFAAIIISAPGLFMAWQGGKRRTAALG
;
A
#
# COMPACT_ATOMS: atom_id res chain seq x y z
N ALA A 1 9.29 -2.06 12.37
CA ALA A 1 9.28 -2.26 10.92
C ALA A 1 10.53 -3.01 10.45
N VAL A 2 11.73 -2.41 10.52
CA VAL A 2 12.97 -3.08 10.06
C VAL A 2 13.33 -4.30 10.93
N THR A 3 13.27 -4.19 12.26
CA THR A 3 13.55 -5.33 13.17
C THR A 3 12.57 -6.49 12.98
N SER A 4 11.27 -6.18 12.84
CA SER A 4 10.22 -7.16 12.57
C SER A 4 10.39 -7.86 11.23
N PHE A 5 10.82 -7.11 10.22
CA PHE A 5 11.14 -7.62 8.90
C PHE A 5 12.37 -8.55 8.94
N ILE A 6 13.46 -8.14 9.60
CA ILE A 6 14.69 -8.94 9.72
C ILE A 6 14.47 -10.22 10.53
N LEU A 7 13.73 -10.16 11.63
CA LEU A 7 13.43 -11.35 12.44
C LEU A 7 12.50 -12.32 11.70
N GLY A 8 11.55 -11.83 10.91
CA GLY A 8 10.68 -12.66 10.06
C GLY A 8 11.42 -13.40 8.93
N MET A 9 12.71 -13.13 8.70
CA MET A 9 13.51 -13.77 7.66
C MET A 9 14.19 -15.09 8.09
N GLY A 10 14.38 -15.32 9.40
CA GLY A 10 14.99 -16.55 9.93
C GLY A 10 14.05 -17.41 10.79
N MET A 11 12.83 -16.93 11.04
CA MET A 11 11.87 -17.49 11.98
C MET A 11 10.54 -17.73 11.27
N THR A 12 9.77 -18.75 11.67
CA THR A 12 8.41 -18.92 11.14
C THR A 12 7.55 -17.69 11.48
N VAL A 13 6.57 -17.34 10.62
CA VAL A 13 5.69 -16.16 10.85
C VAL A 13 5.11 -16.15 12.26
N THR A 14 4.71 -17.32 12.74
CA THR A 14 4.20 -17.50 14.10
C THR A 14 5.23 -17.11 15.17
N ALA A 15 6.48 -17.54 15.03
CA ALA A 15 7.55 -17.18 15.96
C ALA A 15 7.88 -15.67 15.90
N ALA A 16 7.94 -15.08 14.70
CA ALA A 16 8.15 -13.65 14.53
C ALA A 16 7.00 -12.82 15.13
N TYR A 17 5.76 -13.25 14.93
CA TYR A 17 4.58 -12.64 15.55
C TYR A 17 4.66 -12.70 17.07
N ILE A 18 4.90 -13.88 17.67
CA ILE A 18 4.95 -14.04 19.14
C ILE A 18 6.04 -13.13 19.72
N PHE A 19 7.24 -13.13 19.13
CA PHE A 19 8.36 -12.31 19.60
C PHE A 19 8.01 -10.81 19.60
N LEU A 20 7.49 -10.31 18.48
CA LEU A 20 7.10 -8.91 18.35
C LEU A 20 5.85 -8.56 19.16
N ALA A 21 4.92 -9.48 19.34
CA ALA A 21 3.74 -9.31 20.18
C ALA A 21 4.13 -9.20 21.67
N ILE A 22 5.21 -9.83 22.10
CA ILE A 22 5.72 -9.71 23.47
C ILE A 22 6.51 -8.42 23.68
N ILE A 23 7.31 -8.00 22.68
CA ILE A 23 8.26 -6.89 22.85
C ILE A 23 7.69 -5.56 22.35
N LEU A 24 7.12 -5.53 21.15
CA LEU A 24 6.71 -4.31 20.46
C LEU A 24 5.25 -3.94 20.77
N ALA A 25 4.34 -4.92 20.73
CA ALA A 25 2.91 -4.62 20.91
C ALA A 25 2.59 -3.90 22.23
N PRO A 26 3.15 -4.27 23.40
CA PRO A 26 2.84 -3.59 24.66
C PRO A 26 3.32 -2.13 24.67
N ALA A 27 4.45 -1.83 24.02
CA ALA A 27 4.96 -0.47 23.92
C ALA A 27 4.02 0.41 23.07
N LEU A 28 3.54 -0.10 21.94
CA LEU A 28 2.61 0.61 21.06
C LEU A 28 1.23 0.82 21.70
N ILE A 29 0.72 -0.18 22.43
CA ILE A 29 -0.54 -0.07 23.17
C ILE A 29 -0.43 0.95 24.31
N LYS A 30 0.71 1.01 25.01
CA LYS A 30 0.95 2.03 26.07
C LYS A 30 0.93 3.46 25.55
N VAL A 31 1.27 3.67 24.29
CA VAL A 31 1.19 4.99 23.62
C VAL A 31 -0.25 5.33 23.17
N GLY A 32 -1.22 4.44 23.46
CA GLY A 32 -2.65 4.68 23.20
C GLY A 32 -3.14 4.11 21.88
N MET A 33 -2.34 3.32 21.16
CA MET A 33 -2.80 2.68 19.93
C MET A 33 -3.74 1.50 20.20
N ASN A 34 -4.66 1.28 19.27
CA ASN A 34 -5.64 0.21 19.36
C ASN A 34 -4.97 -1.18 19.43
N PRO A 35 -5.26 -2.02 20.45
CA PRO A 35 -4.61 -3.32 20.60
C PRO A 35 -4.77 -4.25 19.39
N MET A 36 -5.98 -4.34 18.85
CA MET A 36 -6.24 -5.21 17.68
C MET A 36 -5.45 -4.73 16.46
N ALA A 37 -5.42 -3.41 16.23
CA ALA A 37 -4.67 -2.84 15.12
C ALA A 37 -3.16 -3.07 15.26
N VAL A 38 -2.62 -2.97 16.47
CA VAL A 38 -1.21 -3.26 16.75
C VAL A 38 -0.87 -4.74 16.51
N HIS A 39 -1.70 -5.68 16.99
CA HIS A 39 -1.48 -7.11 16.74
C HIS A 39 -1.58 -7.46 15.26
N MET A 40 -2.55 -6.89 14.54
CA MET A 40 -2.66 -7.05 13.08
C MET A 40 -1.48 -6.44 12.35
N PHE A 41 -0.97 -5.28 12.79
CA PHE A 41 0.20 -4.62 12.20
C PHE A 41 1.43 -5.53 12.28
N VAL A 42 1.67 -6.11 13.46
CA VAL A 42 2.80 -7.02 13.69
C VAL A 42 2.65 -8.29 12.85
N LEU A 43 1.47 -8.90 12.83
CA LEU A 43 1.19 -10.09 12.02
C LEU A 43 1.38 -9.82 10.53
N TYR A 44 0.84 -8.70 10.03
CA TYR A 44 0.92 -8.29 8.64
C TYR A 44 2.38 -8.09 8.21
N TRP A 45 3.18 -7.38 9.00
CA TRP A 45 4.61 -7.21 8.74
C TRP A 45 5.40 -8.52 8.80
N GLY A 46 4.97 -9.47 9.64
CA GLY A 46 5.51 -10.83 9.63
C GLY A 46 5.20 -11.58 8.33
N MET A 47 4.00 -11.42 7.77
CA MET A 47 3.62 -12.03 6.49
C MET A 47 4.27 -11.37 5.28
N LEU A 48 4.61 -10.08 5.34
CA LEU A 48 5.29 -9.37 4.24
C LEU A 48 6.63 -10.00 3.85
N SER A 49 7.27 -10.77 4.73
CA SER A 49 8.50 -11.51 4.38
C SER A 49 8.27 -12.56 3.28
N PHE A 50 7.03 -13.00 3.03
CA PHE A 50 6.70 -14.04 2.05
C PHE A 50 6.86 -13.58 0.60
N ILE A 51 6.90 -12.28 0.36
CA ILE A 51 7.15 -11.69 -0.95
C ILE A 51 8.45 -10.89 -1.02
N THR A 52 9.15 -10.69 0.10
CA THR A 52 10.32 -9.81 0.16
C THR A 52 11.62 -10.60 0.15
N PRO A 53 12.52 -10.39 -0.83
CA PRO A 53 13.86 -10.95 -0.81
C PRO A 53 14.67 -10.50 0.41
N PRO A 54 15.59 -11.33 0.93
CA PRO A 54 16.05 -12.63 0.45
C PRO A 54 15.17 -13.85 0.81
N VAL A 55 14.06 -13.68 1.53
CA VAL A 55 13.29 -14.83 2.06
C VAL A 55 12.16 -15.26 1.16
N ALA A 56 11.27 -14.32 0.81
CA ALA A 56 10.26 -14.41 -0.25
C ALA A 56 9.69 -15.83 -0.50
N LEU A 57 9.34 -16.57 0.56
CA LEU A 57 9.14 -18.02 0.48
C LEU A 57 8.05 -18.41 -0.54
N ALA A 58 6.97 -17.64 -0.59
CA ALA A 58 5.89 -17.86 -1.54
C ALA A 58 6.31 -17.54 -2.98
N ALA A 59 7.06 -16.46 -3.19
CA ALA A 59 7.58 -16.09 -4.50
C ALA A 59 8.63 -17.09 -5.02
N PHE A 60 9.46 -17.66 -4.14
CA PHE A 60 10.43 -18.69 -4.50
C PHE A 60 9.76 -20.03 -4.81
N ALA A 61 8.68 -20.37 -4.09
CA ALA A 61 7.86 -21.52 -4.44
C ALA A 61 7.20 -21.32 -5.82
N ALA A 62 6.63 -20.14 -6.08
CA ALA A 62 6.03 -19.80 -7.37
C ALA A 62 7.04 -19.83 -8.52
N SER A 63 8.29 -19.41 -8.28
CA SER A 63 9.34 -19.43 -9.31
C SER A 63 9.71 -20.85 -9.75
N SER A 64 9.59 -21.85 -8.87
CA SER A 64 9.83 -23.26 -9.21
C SER A 64 8.78 -23.81 -10.18
N VAL A 65 7.53 -23.34 -10.07
CA VAL A 65 6.43 -23.69 -10.98
C VAL A 65 6.56 -22.92 -12.30
N ALA A 66 6.91 -21.63 -12.23
CA ALA A 66 7.08 -20.76 -13.39
C ALA A 66 8.43 -20.94 -14.12
N LYS A 67 9.35 -21.76 -13.59
CA LYS A 67 10.70 -22.02 -14.13
C LYS A 67 11.54 -20.76 -14.33
N CYS A 68 11.42 -19.79 -13.43
CA CYS A 68 12.19 -18.54 -13.43
C CYS A 68 13.10 -18.45 -12.20
N GLN A 69 14.02 -17.48 -12.20
CA GLN A 69 14.95 -17.32 -11.07
C GLN A 69 14.19 -16.88 -9.81
N PRO A 70 14.40 -17.53 -8.65
CA PRO A 70 13.69 -17.20 -7.41
C PRO A 70 13.88 -15.74 -6.99
N MET A 71 15.13 -15.26 -7.03
CA MET A 71 15.47 -13.91 -6.60
C MET A 71 14.78 -12.84 -7.45
N GLU A 72 14.82 -12.99 -8.79
CA GLU A 72 14.13 -12.10 -9.73
C GLU A 72 12.62 -12.11 -9.48
N THR A 73 12.03 -13.28 -9.24
CA THR A 73 10.61 -13.43 -8.92
C THR A 73 10.24 -12.69 -7.64
N GLY A 74 11.08 -12.75 -6.61
CA GLY A 74 10.88 -12.00 -5.37
C GLY A 74 10.96 -10.49 -5.58
N PHE A 75 11.89 -10.00 -6.41
CA PHE A 75 11.95 -8.57 -6.76
C PHE A 75 10.73 -8.11 -7.55
N GLU A 76 10.25 -8.91 -8.50
CA GLU A 76 9.03 -8.60 -9.24
C GLU A 76 7.78 -8.65 -8.34
N ALA A 77 7.69 -9.63 -7.43
CA ALA A 77 6.63 -9.71 -6.44
C ALA A 77 6.61 -8.46 -5.54
N MET A 78 7.77 -8.01 -5.08
CA MET A 78 7.93 -6.74 -4.36
C MET A 78 7.48 -5.53 -5.20
N ARG A 79 7.90 -5.47 -6.47
CA ARG A 79 7.58 -4.34 -7.36
C ARG A 79 6.06 -4.21 -7.57
N ILE A 80 5.40 -5.31 -7.88
CA ILE A 80 3.95 -5.33 -8.11
C ILE A 80 3.20 -5.19 -6.78
N GLY A 81 3.73 -5.79 -5.70
CA GLY A 81 3.18 -5.76 -4.35
C GLY A 81 3.54 -4.53 -3.52
N THR A 82 4.23 -3.52 -4.06
CA THR A 82 4.71 -2.39 -3.25
C THR A 82 3.60 -1.71 -2.43
N VAL A 83 2.36 -1.74 -2.92
CA VAL A 83 1.20 -1.18 -2.20
C VAL A 83 0.91 -1.88 -0.87
N ILE A 84 1.13 -3.20 -0.78
CA ILE A 84 0.82 -3.95 0.44
C ILE A 84 1.74 -3.56 1.61
N TYR A 85 2.89 -2.94 1.36
CA TYR A 85 3.78 -2.43 2.41
C TYR A 85 3.22 -1.21 3.15
N PHE A 86 2.31 -0.45 2.52
CA PHE A 86 1.71 0.75 3.11
C PHE A 86 0.45 0.47 3.93
N ILE A 87 -0.33 -0.55 3.53
CA ILE A 87 -1.58 -0.96 4.18
C ILE A 87 -1.49 -1.05 5.71
N PRO A 88 -0.47 -1.69 6.31
CA PRO A 88 -0.39 -1.80 7.77
C PRO A 88 -0.33 -0.46 8.48
N PHE A 89 0.29 0.56 7.87
CA PHE A 89 0.31 1.90 8.46
C PHE A 89 -1.06 2.56 8.44
N PHE A 90 -1.88 2.33 7.42
CA PHE A 90 -3.21 2.95 7.37
C PHE A 90 -4.13 2.43 8.47
N PHE A 91 -4.23 1.12 8.65
CA PHE A 91 -5.15 0.56 9.65
C PHE A 91 -4.65 0.69 11.09
N VAL A 92 -3.32 0.80 11.31
CA VAL A 92 -2.79 1.03 12.68
C VAL A 92 -3.10 2.45 13.17
N PHE A 93 -3.13 3.43 12.27
CA PHE A 93 -3.48 4.81 12.59
C PHE A 93 -5.00 5.09 12.53
N ASN A 94 -5.77 4.26 11.83
CA ASN A 94 -7.23 4.35 11.81
C ASN A 94 -7.91 2.98 11.89
N PRO A 95 -8.33 2.58 13.10
CA PRO A 95 -9.05 1.33 13.33
C PRO A 95 -10.39 1.19 12.60
N ALA A 96 -10.94 2.25 11.99
CA ALA A 96 -12.13 2.13 11.14
C ALA A 96 -11.88 1.20 9.93
N LEU A 97 -10.63 1.09 9.48
CA LEU A 97 -10.22 0.08 8.47
C LEU A 97 -10.33 -1.36 8.99
N LEU A 98 -10.39 -1.55 10.31
CA LEU A 98 -10.65 -2.83 10.98
C LEU A 98 -12.12 -2.96 11.41
N LEU A 99 -13.00 -2.18 10.78
CA LEU A 99 -14.44 -2.13 11.07
C LEU A 99 -14.76 -1.67 12.51
N GLN A 100 -13.85 -0.93 13.15
CA GLN A 100 -14.04 -0.37 14.47
C GLN A 100 -14.38 1.12 14.37
N GLY A 101 -15.67 1.43 14.26
CA GLY A 101 -16.17 2.80 14.13
C GLY A 101 -17.64 2.82 13.77
N SER A 102 -18.16 4.01 13.46
CA SER A 102 -19.52 4.11 12.93
C SER A 102 -19.60 3.53 11.51
N PHE A 103 -20.76 3.00 11.10
CA PHE A 103 -20.93 2.46 9.75
C PHE A 103 -20.58 3.46 8.66
N VAL A 104 -20.90 4.74 8.89
CA VAL A 104 -20.61 5.84 7.96
C VAL A 104 -19.10 6.08 7.84
N GLU A 105 -18.40 6.16 8.98
CA GLU A 105 -16.95 6.35 9.03
C GLU A 105 -16.20 5.20 8.35
N VAL A 106 -16.55 3.96 8.70
CA VAL A 106 -15.97 2.75 8.08
C VAL A 106 -16.18 2.76 6.57
N SER A 107 -17.38 3.09 6.10
CA SER A 107 -17.69 3.12 4.67
C SER A 107 -16.86 4.18 3.92
N ILE A 108 -16.71 5.37 4.50
CA ILE A 108 -15.91 6.46 3.92
C ILE A 108 -14.45 6.04 3.86
N VAL A 109 -13.87 5.59 4.97
CA VAL A 109 -12.46 5.23 5.07
C VAL A 109 -12.12 4.04 4.17
N CYS A 110 -12.99 3.04 4.08
CA CYS A 110 -12.80 1.93 3.13
C CYS A 110 -12.86 2.41 1.67
N ALA A 111 -13.81 3.29 1.32
CA ALA A 111 -13.92 3.82 -0.04
C ALA A 111 -12.68 4.66 -0.42
N THR A 112 -12.23 5.56 0.46
CA THR A 112 -11.04 6.39 0.21
C THR A 112 -9.76 5.57 0.16
N ALA A 113 -9.61 4.58 1.03
CA ALA A 113 -8.47 3.65 1.00
C ALA A 113 -8.43 2.84 -0.31
N LEU A 114 -9.58 2.34 -0.80
CA LEU A 114 -9.66 1.63 -2.07
C LEU A 114 -9.22 2.52 -3.24
N VAL A 115 -9.77 3.74 -3.33
CA VAL A 115 -9.40 4.68 -4.40
C VAL A 115 -7.93 5.09 -4.29
N GLY A 116 -7.44 5.36 -3.08
CA GLY A 116 -6.05 5.72 -2.85
C GLY A 116 -5.08 4.59 -3.25
N ILE A 117 -5.39 3.35 -2.89
CA ILE A 117 -4.62 2.15 -3.30
C ILE A 117 -4.59 2.00 -4.82
N LEU A 118 -5.70 2.24 -5.51
CA LEU A 118 -5.74 2.22 -6.98
C LEU A 118 -4.84 3.29 -7.60
N LEU A 119 -4.82 4.50 -7.05
CA LEU A 119 -3.95 5.60 -7.52
C LEU A 119 -2.47 5.30 -7.26
N VAL A 120 -2.12 4.76 -6.08
CA VAL A 120 -0.74 4.34 -5.77
C VAL A 120 -0.30 3.23 -6.73
N SER A 121 -1.16 2.22 -6.93
CA SER A 121 -0.92 1.12 -7.88
C SER A 121 -0.67 1.65 -9.29
N ALA A 122 -1.48 2.61 -9.73
CA ALA A 122 -1.35 3.23 -11.04
C ALA A 122 -0.08 4.07 -11.18
N GLY A 123 0.34 4.77 -10.13
CA GLY A 123 1.62 5.48 -10.09
C GLY A 123 2.81 4.54 -10.24
N LEU A 124 2.80 3.40 -9.54
CA LEU A 124 3.87 2.40 -9.58
C LEU A 124 3.92 1.65 -10.93
N GLN A 125 2.77 1.22 -11.43
CA GLN A 125 2.67 0.45 -12.68
C GLN A 125 2.73 1.33 -13.93
N GLY A 126 2.44 2.63 -13.80
CA GLY A 126 2.37 3.56 -14.93
C GLY A 126 1.11 3.40 -15.79
N TRP A 127 0.09 2.75 -15.26
CA TRP A 127 -1.18 2.51 -15.93
C TRP A 127 -2.35 2.63 -14.96
N LEU A 128 -3.35 3.41 -15.33
CA LEU A 128 -4.55 3.61 -14.53
C LEU A 128 -5.74 2.93 -15.21
N VAL A 129 -6.41 2.05 -14.47
CA VAL A 129 -7.62 1.34 -14.92
C VAL A 129 -8.66 2.36 -15.39
N GLY A 130 -9.19 2.20 -16.60
CA GLY A 130 -10.22 3.05 -17.19
C GLY A 130 -9.72 4.33 -17.88
N LEU A 131 -8.53 4.86 -17.51
CA LEU A 131 -8.00 6.11 -18.10
C LEU A 131 -6.87 5.88 -19.10
N GLY A 132 -6.00 4.88 -18.90
CA GLY A 132 -4.92 4.54 -19.83
C GLY A 132 -3.52 4.60 -19.21
N SER A 133 -2.49 4.50 -20.07
CA SER A 133 -1.09 4.51 -19.64
C SER A 133 -0.58 5.94 -19.45
N LEU A 134 0.31 6.15 -18.47
CA LEU A 134 0.98 7.43 -18.25
C LEU A 134 2.15 7.68 -19.22
N GLY A 135 2.46 6.70 -20.10
CA GLY A 135 3.59 6.75 -21.02
C GLY A 135 4.95 6.46 -20.36
N THR A 136 6.04 6.63 -21.11
CA THR A 136 7.41 6.22 -20.72
C THR A 136 8.44 7.38 -20.66
N GLY A 137 8.02 8.64 -20.75
CA GLY A 137 8.93 9.80 -20.72
C GLY A 137 9.21 10.38 -19.32
N PHE A 138 10.13 11.36 -19.22
CA PHE A 138 10.42 12.10 -17.98
C PHE A 138 9.15 12.69 -17.31
N MET A 139 8.25 13.25 -18.13
CA MET A 139 6.97 13.77 -17.67
C MET A 139 6.05 12.69 -17.06
N SER A 140 6.17 11.44 -17.51
CA SER A 140 5.44 10.30 -16.94
C SER A 140 5.88 10.02 -15.51
N TYR A 141 7.17 10.15 -15.19
CA TYR A 141 7.64 9.98 -13.81
C TYR A 141 7.03 11.01 -12.87
N ILE A 142 6.84 12.26 -13.32
CA ILE A 142 6.14 13.29 -12.55
C ILE A 142 4.69 12.90 -12.32
N GLY A 143 3.97 12.48 -13.37
CA GLY A 143 2.58 12.02 -13.26
C GLY A 143 2.42 10.79 -12.37
N ARG A 144 3.37 9.84 -12.45
CA ARG A 144 3.41 8.64 -11.61
C ARG A 144 3.63 8.98 -10.15
N PHE A 145 4.59 9.87 -9.87
CA PHE A 145 4.88 10.33 -8.53
C PHE A 145 3.70 11.12 -7.95
N SER A 146 3.05 11.95 -8.76
CA SER A 146 1.85 12.70 -8.34
C SER A 146 0.67 11.77 -8.03
N LEU A 147 0.47 10.70 -8.83
CA LEU A 147 -0.54 9.68 -8.50
C LEU A 147 -0.17 8.88 -7.25
N GLY A 148 1.11 8.55 -7.07
CA GLY A 148 1.61 7.86 -5.89
C GLY A 148 1.38 8.65 -4.61
N ILE A 149 1.80 9.92 -4.58
CA ILE A 149 1.58 10.79 -3.41
C ILE A 149 0.09 11.07 -3.23
N GLY A 150 -0.63 11.45 -4.29
CA GLY A 150 -2.07 11.75 -4.19
C GLY A 150 -2.88 10.55 -3.69
N GLY A 151 -2.55 9.34 -4.16
CA GLY A 151 -3.14 8.09 -3.69
C GLY A 151 -2.78 7.78 -2.24
N LEU A 152 -1.53 8.02 -1.82
CA LEU A 152 -1.10 7.86 -0.43
C LEU A 152 -1.82 8.85 0.48
N THR A 153 -1.98 10.12 0.06
CA THR A 153 -2.73 11.14 0.80
C THR A 153 -4.21 10.81 0.90
N LEU A 154 -4.79 10.19 -0.13
CA LEU A 154 -6.19 9.76 -0.12
C LEU A 154 -6.42 8.52 0.76
N ALA A 155 -5.49 7.57 0.73
CA ALA A 155 -5.54 6.38 1.57
C ALA A 155 -5.06 6.65 3.01
N ALA A 156 -4.35 7.75 3.23
CA ALA A 156 -3.94 8.18 4.55
C ALA A 156 -5.18 8.44 5.39
N PRO A 157 -5.24 7.90 6.61
CA PRO A 157 -6.40 8.09 7.44
C PRO A 157 -6.57 9.56 7.82
N GLY A 158 -7.66 10.16 7.36
CA GLY A 158 -8.18 11.42 7.89
C GLY A 158 -8.94 11.19 9.17
N GLY A 159 -8.73 12.07 10.16
CA GLY A 159 -9.13 11.82 11.55
C GLY A 159 -8.19 10.86 12.28
N GLY A 160 -8.21 10.90 13.63
CA GLY A 160 -7.26 10.18 14.48
C GLY A 160 -6.03 11.01 14.87
N MET A 161 -4.88 10.37 15.12
CA MET A 161 -3.65 10.99 15.65
C MET A 161 -3.06 12.13 14.78
N LEU A 162 -3.40 12.19 13.49
CA LEU A 162 -2.91 13.23 12.57
C LEU A 162 -3.66 14.57 12.69
N GLY A 163 -4.85 14.60 13.31
CA GLY A 163 -5.63 15.82 13.54
C GLY A 163 -6.13 16.55 12.27
N LEU A 164 -5.89 16.00 11.09
CA LEU A 164 -6.35 16.56 9.82
C LEU A 164 -7.76 16.06 9.50
N ASP A 165 -8.63 16.99 9.10
CA ASP A 165 -9.99 16.68 8.70
C ASP A 165 -10.02 15.83 7.41
N HIS A 166 -10.98 14.91 7.32
CA HIS A 166 -11.12 14.00 6.18
C HIS A 166 -11.33 14.77 4.87
N THR A 167 -12.00 15.93 4.95
CA THR A 167 -12.26 16.78 3.79
C THR A 167 -10.99 17.43 3.26
N THR A 168 -10.08 17.89 4.14
CA THR A 168 -8.85 18.58 3.69
C THR A 168 -7.90 17.60 3.01
N LEU A 169 -7.81 16.36 3.50
CA LEU A 169 -7.06 15.29 2.85
C LEU A 169 -7.64 14.91 1.50
N LEU A 170 -8.98 14.86 1.38
CA LEU A 170 -9.65 14.64 0.09
C LEU A 170 -9.30 15.73 -0.92
N PHE A 171 -9.42 17.01 -0.54
CA PHE A 171 -9.08 18.13 -1.43
C PHE A 171 -7.59 18.13 -1.80
N ALA A 172 -6.70 17.90 -0.83
CA ALA A 172 -5.27 17.81 -1.09
C ALA A 172 -4.94 16.65 -2.04
N ALA A 173 -5.53 15.48 -1.83
CA ALA A 173 -5.33 14.32 -2.68
C ALA A 173 -5.80 14.56 -4.13
N ILE A 174 -6.94 15.23 -4.32
CA ILE A 174 -7.44 15.59 -5.65
C ILE A 174 -6.47 16.54 -6.35
N ILE A 175 -5.99 17.58 -5.66
CA ILE A 175 -5.04 18.55 -6.22
C ILE A 175 -3.73 17.86 -6.61
N ILE A 176 -3.20 17.02 -5.72
CA ILE A 176 -1.93 16.31 -5.95
C ILE A 176 -2.06 15.28 -7.07
N SER A 177 -3.19 14.58 -7.19
CA SER A 177 -3.40 13.56 -8.22
C SER A 177 -3.78 14.13 -9.59
N ALA A 178 -4.25 15.39 -9.67
CA ALA A 178 -4.72 16.01 -10.91
C ALA A 178 -3.72 15.99 -12.09
N PRO A 179 -2.41 16.30 -11.92
CA PRO A 179 -1.44 16.22 -13.01
C PRO A 179 -1.30 14.80 -13.57
N GLY A 180 -1.29 13.80 -12.67
CA GLY A 180 -1.17 12.39 -13.05
C GLY A 180 -2.42 11.84 -13.74
N LEU A 181 -3.61 12.23 -13.27
CA LEU A 181 -4.89 11.89 -13.91
C LEU A 181 -5.00 12.50 -15.30
N PHE A 182 -4.59 13.76 -15.47
CA PHE A 182 -4.59 14.43 -16.77
C PHE A 182 -3.66 13.73 -17.77
N MET A 183 -2.47 13.31 -17.34
CA MET A 183 -1.55 12.56 -18.20
C MET A 183 -2.09 11.18 -18.57
N ALA A 184 -2.68 10.44 -17.61
CA ALA A 184 -3.30 9.14 -17.87
C ALA A 184 -4.42 9.27 -18.92
N TRP A 185 -5.27 10.29 -18.79
CA TRP A 185 -6.34 10.59 -19.73
C TRP A 185 -5.84 10.91 -21.14
N GLN A 186 -4.76 11.69 -21.27
CA GLN A 186 -4.13 11.93 -22.57
C GLN A 186 -3.58 10.64 -23.20
N GLY A 187 -3.01 9.75 -22.39
CA GLY A 187 -2.55 8.43 -22.83
C GLY A 187 -3.68 7.55 -23.37
N GLY A 188 -4.84 7.54 -22.69
CA GLY A 188 -6.04 6.84 -23.14
C GLY A 188 -6.58 7.34 -24.48
N LYS A 189 -6.60 8.67 -24.68
CA LYS A 189 -7.00 9.29 -25.95
C LYS A 189 -6.09 8.90 -27.13
N ARG A 190 -4.78 8.84 -26.90
CA ARG A 190 -3.83 8.40 -27.95
C ARG A 190 -4.05 6.95 -28.37
N ARG A 191 -4.42 6.08 -27.44
CA ARG A 191 -4.72 4.67 -27.72
C ARG A 191 -6.03 4.49 -28.48
N THR A 192 -7.08 5.21 -28.12
CA THR A 192 -8.36 5.18 -28.83
C THR A 192 -8.25 5.74 -30.24
N ALA A 193 -7.46 6.82 -30.43
CA ALA A 193 -7.18 7.38 -31.75
C ALA A 193 -6.31 6.48 -32.66
N ALA A 194 -5.55 5.54 -32.09
CA ALA A 194 -4.74 4.58 -32.86
C ALA A 194 -5.50 3.31 -33.29
N LEU A 195 -6.72 3.12 -32.78
CA LEU A 195 -7.57 1.96 -33.06
C LEU A 195 -8.74 2.28 -34.01
N GLY A 196 -8.90 3.53 -34.43
CA GLY A 196 -9.87 3.99 -35.44
C GLY A 196 -9.18 4.40 -36.72
#